data_AF-A0A0C1F642-F1
#
_entry.id   AF-A0A0C1F642-F1
#
_cell.length_a   1.000
_cell.length_b   1.000
_cell.length_c   1.000
_cell.angle_alpha   90.00
_cell.angle_beta   90.00
_cell.angle_gamma   90.00
#
_symmetry.space_group_name_H-M   'P 1'
#
loop_
_entity.id
_entity.type
_entity.pdbx_description
1 polymer ?
#
loop_
_entity_poly.entity_id
_entity_poly.type
_entity_poly.pdbx_seq_one_letter_code
_entity_poly.pdbx_strand_id
1 'polypeptide(L)'
;MSFDTLSKYKEIFNLIYDGVNIEQAIAELKIAGASQMISVIVLKDALGISLIDADDFIVNSFTWSENKENIEGFRKKFANVVNNLKDDIRVDRDL
;
A
#
# COMPACT_ATOMS: atom_id res chain seq x y z
N MET A 1 3.18 -11.34 12.15
CA MET A 1 2.62 -9.98 12.21
C MET A 1 1.31 -10.09 12.97
N SER A 2 1.19 -9.51 14.17
CA SER A 2 -0.05 -9.60 14.96
C SER A 2 -1.10 -8.65 14.38
N PHE A 3 -2.39 -8.97 14.53
CA PHE A 3 -3.50 -8.09 14.15
C PHE A 3 -3.36 -6.69 14.78
N ASP A 4 -2.81 -6.60 15.98
CA ASP A 4 -2.58 -5.35 16.71
C ASP A 4 -1.66 -4.36 15.95
N THR A 5 -0.70 -4.89 15.19
CA THR A 5 0.25 -4.04 14.46
C THR A 5 -0.45 -3.27 13.34
N LEU A 6 -1.36 -3.93 12.62
CA LEU A 6 -2.07 -3.32 11.50
C LEU A 6 -3.15 -2.35 11.99
N SER A 7 -3.82 -2.68 13.09
CA SER A 7 -4.80 -1.80 13.74
C SER A 7 -4.16 -0.49 14.22
N LYS A 8 -2.97 -0.56 14.85
CA LYS A 8 -2.21 0.63 15.27
C LYS A 8 -1.98 1.60 14.11
N TYR A 9 -1.52 1.11 12.97
CA TYR A 9 -1.22 1.99 11.83
C TYR A 9 -2.47 2.53 11.15
N LYS A 10 -3.58 1.77 11.15
CA LYS A 10 -4.88 2.28 10.70
C LYS A 10 -5.39 3.42 11.58
N GLU A 11 -5.25 3.32 12.89
CA GLU A 11 -5.62 4.40 13.81
C GLU A 11 -4.81 5.67 13.55
N ILE A 12 -3.48 5.53 13.38
CA ILE A 12 -2.61 6.66 13.03
C ILE A 12 -3.04 7.29 11.72
N PHE A 13 -3.28 6.48 10.68
CA PHE A 13 -3.72 6.98 9.39
C PHE A 13 -5.05 7.73 9.49
N ASN A 14 -6.05 7.15 10.17
CA ASN A 14 -7.37 7.77 10.32
C ASN A 14 -7.36 9.04 11.18
N LEU A 15 -6.40 9.17 12.11
CA LEU A 15 -6.24 10.38 12.91
C LEU A 15 -5.65 11.54 12.10
N ILE A 16 -4.74 11.23 11.17
CA ILE A 16 -3.98 12.22 10.41
C ILE A 16 -4.64 12.56 9.08
N TYR A 17 -5.26 11.57 8.42
CA TYR A 17 -5.83 11.75 7.10
C TYR A 17 -7.18 12.47 7.16
N ASP A 18 -7.19 13.71 6.71
CA ASP A 18 -8.35 14.59 6.65
C ASP A 18 -9.16 14.47 5.35
N GLY A 19 -8.82 13.53 4.47
CA GLY A 19 -9.40 13.40 3.14
C GLY A 19 -8.65 14.15 2.03
N VAL A 20 -7.66 14.98 2.38
CA VAL A 20 -6.95 15.83 1.41
C VAL A 20 -5.45 15.54 1.42
N ASN A 21 -4.81 15.49 2.59
CA ASN A 21 -3.35 15.44 2.66
C ASN A 21 -2.79 14.01 2.85
N ILE A 22 -2.79 13.23 1.78
CA ILE A 22 -2.30 11.85 1.81
C ILE A 22 -0.78 11.75 2.09
N GLU A 23 0.01 12.72 1.61
CA GLU A 23 1.47 12.70 1.82
C GLU A 23 1.82 12.84 3.29
N GLN A 24 1.12 13.71 4.02
CA GLN A 24 1.29 13.85 5.47
C GLN A 24 0.94 12.54 6.20
N ALA A 25 -0.15 11.88 5.81
CA ALA A 25 -0.52 10.59 6.40
C ALA A 25 0.54 9.51 6.12
N ILE A 26 1.11 9.47 4.92
CA ILE A 26 2.20 8.54 4.57
C ILE A 26 3.47 8.83 5.38
N ALA A 27 3.82 10.10 5.57
CA ALA A 27 4.96 10.53 6.38
C ALA A 27 4.82 10.06 7.83
N GLU A 28 3.64 10.28 8.44
CA GLU A 28 3.37 9.85 9.83
C GLU A 28 3.41 8.33 9.99
N LEU A 29 2.95 7.57 8.99
CA LEU A 29 3.11 6.11 8.99
C LEU A 29 4.59 5.69 9.00
N LYS A 30 5.44 6.34 8.18
CA LYS A 30 6.89 6.07 8.16
C LYS A 30 7.53 6.42 9.51
N ILE A 31 7.19 7.57 10.09
CA ILE A 31 7.69 8.01 11.41
C ILE A 31 7.29 7.02 12.50
N ALA A 32 6.08 6.48 12.44
CA ALA A 32 5.58 5.45 13.35
C ALA A 32 6.22 4.06 13.14
N GLY A 33 7.13 3.92 12.17
CA GLY A 33 7.87 2.70 11.87
C GLY A 33 7.13 1.73 10.95
N ALA A 34 6.07 2.15 10.26
CA ALA A 34 5.43 1.32 9.26
C ALA A 34 6.40 1.04 8.11
N SER A 35 6.50 -0.22 7.68
CA SER A 35 7.16 -0.53 6.41
C SER A 35 6.29 -0.06 5.26
N GLN A 36 6.89 0.15 4.08
CA GLN A 36 6.11 0.58 2.91
C GLN A 36 4.93 -0.36 2.60
N MET A 37 5.11 -1.68 2.73
CA MET A 37 4.03 -2.65 2.45
C MET A 37 2.90 -2.56 3.49
N ILE A 38 3.23 -2.27 4.76
CA ILE A 38 2.21 -1.99 5.78
C ILE A 38 1.44 -0.73 5.40
N SER A 39 2.14 0.33 4.98
CA SER A 39 1.48 1.56 4.54
C SER A 39 0.55 1.30 3.35
N VAL A 40 0.97 0.49 2.36
CA VAL A 40 0.09 0.08 1.24
C VAL A 40 -1.18 -0.62 1.73
N ILE A 41 -1.06 -1.56 2.66
CA ILE A 41 -2.22 -2.28 3.21
C ILE A 41 -3.13 -1.33 3.98
N VAL A 42 -2.56 -0.40 4.76
CA VAL A 42 -3.33 0.61 5.50
C VAL A 42 -4.09 1.53 4.55
N LEU A 43 -3.44 2.05 3.50
CA LEU A 43 -4.07 2.90 2.49
C LEU A 43 -5.19 2.17 1.74
N LYS A 44 -4.93 0.93 1.28
CA LYS A 44 -5.94 0.08 0.64
C LYS A 44 -7.18 -0.04 1.52
N ASP A 45 -6.99 -0.41 2.79
CA ASP A 45 -8.10 -0.70 3.69
C ASP A 45 -8.83 0.56 4.17
N ALA A 46 -8.11 1.66 4.40
CA ALA A 46 -8.70 2.91 4.89
C ALA A 46 -9.43 3.68 3.78
N LEU A 47 -8.92 3.65 2.55
CA LEU A 47 -9.50 4.38 1.42
C LEU A 47 -10.42 3.52 0.55
N GLY A 48 -10.46 2.21 0.76
CA GLY A 48 -11.24 1.28 -0.05
C GLY A 48 -10.75 1.17 -1.51
N ILE A 49 -9.50 1.55 -1.77
CA ILE A 49 -8.89 1.53 -3.11
C ILE A 49 -8.23 0.19 -3.43
N SER A 50 -7.81 0.00 -4.68
CA SER A 50 -7.10 -1.22 -5.05
C SER A 50 -5.70 -1.26 -4.41
N LEU A 51 -5.14 -2.46 -4.30
CA LEU A 51 -3.76 -2.63 -3.84
C LEU A 51 -2.76 -1.87 -4.74
N ILE A 52 -3.06 -1.77 -6.03
CA ILE A 52 -2.22 -1.10 -7.03
C ILE A 52 -2.27 0.41 -6.79
N ASP A 53 -3.46 0.99 -6.63
CA ASP A 53 -3.61 2.43 -6.37
C ASP A 53 -2.92 2.82 -5.05
N ALA A 54 -3.08 2.00 -4.01
CA ALA A 54 -2.41 2.20 -2.73
C ALA A 54 -0.88 2.12 -2.86
N ASP A 55 -0.38 1.20 -3.68
CA ASP A 55 1.06 1.07 -3.97
C ASP A 55 1.59 2.29 -4.72
N ASP A 56 0.85 2.79 -5.70
CA ASP A 56 1.20 3.96 -6.50
C ASP A 56 1.33 5.22 -5.63
N PHE A 57 0.45 5.41 -4.63
CA PHE A 57 0.59 6.49 -3.65
C PHE A 57 1.89 6.38 -2.85
N ILE A 58 2.26 5.19 -2.41
CA ILE A 58 3.47 4.98 -1.60
C ILE A 58 4.74 5.15 -2.43
N VAL A 59 4.79 4.58 -3.64
CA VAL A 59 5.97 4.68 -4.53
C VAL A 59 6.20 6.11 -5.01
N ASN A 60 5.13 6.88 -5.22
CA ASN A 60 5.23 8.26 -5.66
C ASN A 60 5.30 9.27 -4.51
N SER A 61 5.22 8.83 -3.25
CA SER A 61 5.39 9.69 -2.09
C SER A 61 6.81 10.25 -2.02
N PHE A 62 6.92 11.51 -1.61
CA PHE A 62 8.23 12.11 -1.29
C PHE A 62 8.86 11.39 -0.09
N THR A 63 8.02 10.93 0.82
CA THR A 63 8.37 10.17 2.03
C THR A 63 9.25 8.95 1.77
N TRP A 64 9.08 8.27 0.63
CA TRP A 64 9.82 7.05 0.28
C TRP A 64 10.68 7.16 -0.98
N SER A 65 10.90 8.38 -1.46
CA SER A 65 11.64 8.69 -2.68
C SER A 65 13.12 8.26 -2.66
N GLU A 66 13.73 8.17 -1.48
CA GLU A 66 15.16 7.86 -1.30
C GLU A 66 15.59 6.48 -1.86
N ASN A 67 14.66 5.55 -2.06
CA ASN A 67 14.93 4.20 -2.56
C ASN A 67 14.11 3.84 -3.82
N LYS A 68 13.59 4.83 -4.54
CA LYS A 68 12.59 4.65 -5.60
C LYS A 68 13.04 3.69 -6.72
N GLU A 69 14.25 3.85 -7.25
CA GLU A 69 14.74 3.06 -8.40
C GLU A 69 14.85 1.55 -8.11
N ASN A 70 15.38 1.17 -6.94
CA ASN A 70 15.53 -0.24 -6.57
C ASN A 70 14.20 -0.91 -6.25
N ILE A 71 13.22 -0.14 -5.77
CA ILE A 71 11.94 -0.64 -5.29
C ILE A 71 10.94 -0.80 -6.43
N GLU A 72 10.93 0.10 -7.42
CA GLU A 72 10.04 0.01 -8.58
C GLU A 72 10.24 -1.29 -9.38
N GLY A 73 11.49 -1.71 -9.59
CA GLY A 73 11.80 -2.92 -10.35
C GLY A 73 11.28 -4.20 -9.71
N PHE A 74 11.34 -4.29 -8.37
CA PHE A 74 10.79 -5.42 -7.62
C PHE A 74 9.25 -5.38 -7.59
N ARG A 75 8.67 -4.20 -7.35
CA ARG A 75 7.21 -4.03 -7.24
C ARG A 75 6.48 -4.26 -8.56
N LYS A 76 7.02 -3.79 -9.68
CA LYS A 76 6.45 -4.07 -11.02
C LYS A 76 6.39 -5.58 -11.30
N LYS A 77 7.44 -6.32 -10.95
CA LYS A 77 7.46 -7.79 -11.08
C LYS A 77 6.44 -8.45 -10.16
N PHE A 78 6.34 -7.99 -8.91
CA PHE A 78 5.39 -8.53 -7.95
C PHE A 78 3.93 -8.25 -8.34
N ALA A 79 3.63 -7.02 -8.78
CA ALA A 79 2.31 -6.62 -9.26
C ALA A 79 1.89 -7.44 -10.49
N ASN A 80 2.80 -7.66 -11.44
CA ASN A 80 2.54 -8.52 -12.60
C ASN A 80 2.22 -9.96 -12.17
N VAL A 81 2.95 -10.53 -11.22
CA VAL A 81 2.65 -11.87 -10.69
C VAL A 81 1.27 -11.92 -10.04
N VAL A 82 0.92 -10.93 -9.20
CA VAL A 82 -0.37 -10.88 -8.52
C VAL A 82 -1.53 -10.68 -9.51
N ASN A 83 -1.34 -9.88 -10.55
CA ASN A 83 -2.35 -9.66 -11.58
C ASN A 83 -2.56 -10.92 -12.43
N ASN A 84 -1.47 -11.57 -12.87
CA ASN A 84 -1.56 -12.83 -13.62
C ASN A 84 -2.26 -13.93 -12.81
N LEU A 85 -2.00 -14.01 -11.49
CA LEU A 85 -2.69 -14.94 -10.61
C LEU A 85 -4.20 -14.66 -10.47
N LYS A 86 -4.64 -13.39 -10.57
CA LYS A 86 -6.06 -13.05 -10.56
C LYS A 86 -6.75 -13.41 -11.87
N ASP A 87 -6.04 -13.31 -12.99
CA ASP A 87 -6.58 -13.65 -14.30
C ASP A 87 -6.72 -15.16 -14.48
N ASP A 88 -5.74 -15.96 -14.03
CA ASP A 88 -5.83 -17.44 -14.07
C ASP A 88 -7.00 -17.99 -13.24
N ILE A 89 -7.33 -17.36 -12.10
CA ILE A 89 -8.47 -17.78 -11.25
C ILE A 89 -9.84 -17.50 -11.91
N ARG A 90 -9.90 -16.59 -12.89
CA ARG A 90 -11.15 -16.26 -13.61
C ARG A 90 -11.46 -17.21 -14.76
N VAL A 91 -10.50 -17.99 -15.25
CA VAL A 91 -10.69 -18.86 -16.42
C VAL A 91 -11.45 -20.16 -16.06
N ASP A 92 -11.45 -20.57 -14.78
CA ASP A 92 -12.00 -21.86 -14.36
C ASP A 92 -13.46 -21.83 -13.86
N ARG A 93 -14.18 -20.70 -13.96
CA ARG A 93 -15.59 -20.59 -13.52
C ARG A 93 -16.64 -20.61 -14.63
N ASP A 94 -16.24 -20.81 -15.87
CA ASP A 94 -17.14 -20.89 -17.03
C ASP A 94 -17.12 -22.28 -17.72
N LEU A 95 -17.01 -23.37 -16.94
CA LEU A 95 -17.19 -24.75 -17.41
C LEU A 95 -18.26 -25.50 -16.61
#